data_AF-A0A3P0N279-F1
#
_entry.id   AF-A0A3P0N279-F1
#
_cell.length_a   1.000
_cell.length_b   1.000
_cell.length_c   1.000
_cell.angle_alpha   90.00
_cell.angle_beta   90.00
_cell.angle_gamma   90.00
#
_symmetry.space_group_name_H-M   'P 1'
#
loop_
_entity.id
_entity.type
_entity.pdbx_description
1 polymer ?
#
loop_
_entity_poly.entity_id
_entity_poly.type
_entity_poly.pdbx_seq_one_letter_code
_entity_poly.pdbx_strand_id
1 'polypeptide(L)'
;MNHFPKLLSSQIGFDVAQTMLEYFDRHYRIFREAAVEAKTLYERTDWHGLQRLARERITSYDDRVQECVEVLEDEYDAENIDDEVWQQIKLHYIGLLTSHRQPECAETFFNSVCCKILHRSYFSNDFIFVRPAISTEYLENDEPAAKPTYRAYYPGTDGLAATLERIVTNFQLEPPFEDLTRDTGCVMQAITDEFGQFEEAPNFQIHVLSSLFFRNKSAYIVGRIINADRVLPFAVPIRHVRPGLLALDTVLLRRDLLQIIFSFSHSYFLVDMGVPSAYVDFLCTIMPGKPKAEIY
;
A
#
# COMPACT_ATOMS: atom_id res chain seq x y z
N MET A 1 33.76 7.48 18.72
CA MET A 1 32.57 8.35 18.82
C MET A 1 32.42 8.99 17.46
N ASN A 2 31.41 8.58 16.68
CA ASN A 2 31.19 9.18 15.38
C ASN A 2 30.81 10.65 15.58
N HIS A 3 31.53 11.53 14.89
CA HIS A 3 31.39 12.96 15.04
C HIS A 3 30.14 13.38 14.29
N PHE A 4 29.01 13.51 15.00
CA PHE A 4 27.80 14.07 14.40
C PHE A 4 28.13 15.47 13.86
N PRO A 5 27.88 15.76 12.58
CA PRO A 5 28.31 17.02 11.99
C PRO A 5 27.61 18.17 12.71
N LYS A 6 28.40 19.15 13.17
CA LYS A 6 27.87 20.34 13.86
C LYS A 6 27.12 21.28 12.92
N LEU A 7 27.41 21.20 11.63
CA LEU A 7 26.83 22.01 10.56
C LEU A 7 26.56 21.11 9.35
N LEU A 8 25.41 21.30 8.71
CA LEU A 8 25.10 20.74 7.40
C LEU A 8 25.47 21.78 6.35
N SER A 9 26.70 21.74 5.84
CA SER A 9 27.26 22.78 4.96
C SER A 9 27.54 22.29 3.54
N SER A 10 27.38 20.99 3.27
CA SER A 10 27.60 20.43 1.94
C SER A 10 26.40 20.71 1.03
N GLN A 11 26.55 21.65 0.10
CA GLN A 11 25.53 21.91 -0.93
C GLN A 11 25.29 20.67 -1.79
N ILE A 12 26.38 20.01 -2.22
CA ILE A 12 26.29 18.76 -2.99
C ILE A 12 25.56 17.66 -2.20
N GLY A 13 25.71 17.64 -0.88
CA GLY A 13 25.02 16.67 -0.02
C GLY A 13 23.50 16.86 0.02
N PHE A 14 23.04 18.11 0.00
CA PHE A 14 21.61 18.40 -0.13
C PHE A 14 21.09 18.02 -1.52
N ASP A 15 21.81 18.40 -2.58
CA ASP A 15 21.40 18.16 -3.96
C ASP A 15 21.29 16.65 -4.25
N VAL A 16 22.26 15.84 -3.78
CA VAL A 16 22.21 14.37 -3.90
C VAL A 16 21.02 13.77 -3.15
N ALA A 17 20.75 14.23 -1.92
CA ALA A 17 19.61 13.76 -1.15
C ALA A 17 18.28 14.10 -1.83
N GLN A 18 18.17 15.29 -2.40
CA GLN A 18 17.00 15.72 -3.16
C GLN A 18 16.82 14.85 -4.41
N THR A 19 17.88 14.64 -5.19
CA THR A 19 17.84 13.79 -6.39
C THR A 19 17.40 12.37 -6.05
N MET A 20 17.92 11.75 -5.00
CA MET A 20 17.46 10.43 -4.54
C MET A 20 15.97 10.40 -4.22
N LEU A 21 15.45 11.45 -3.57
CA LEU A 21 14.04 11.55 -3.22
C LEU A 21 13.17 11.72 -4.47
N GLU A 22 13.59 12.55 -5.43
CA GLU A 22 12.86 12.77 -6.68
C GLU A 22 12.73 11.48 -7.51
N TYR A 23 13.79 10.66 -7.54
CA TYR A 23 13.76 9.35 -8.20
C TYR A 23 12.86 8.35 -7.47
N PHE A 24 12.87 8.35 -6.13
CA PHE A 24 11.92 7.58 -5.34
C PHE A 24 10.47 8.00 -5.61
N ASP A 25 10.19 9.30 -5.60
CA ASP A 25 8.85 9.85 -5.86
C ASP A 25 8.36 9.50 -7.26
N ARG A 26 9.26 9.52 -8.25
CA ARG A 26 8.97 9.07 -9.61
C ARG A 26 8.65 7.59 -9.64
N HIS A 27 9.42 6.74 -8.94
CA HIS A 27 9.13 5.32 -8.82
C HIS A 27 7.75 5.08 -8.19
N TYR A 28 7.48 5.71 -7.05
CA TYR A 28 6.24 5.50 -6.32
C TYR A 28 5.01 6.02 -7.09
N ARG A 29 5.16 7.09 -7.88
CA ARG A 29 4.11 7.56 -8.79
C ARG A 29 3.76 6.50 -9.84
N ILE A 30 4.76 5.91 -10.51
CA ILE A 30 4.55 4.85 -11.51
C ILE A 30 3.90 3.62 -10.86
N PHE A 31 4.33 3.26 -9.66
CA PHE A 31 3.74 2.17 -8.89
C PHE A 31 2.24 2.40 -8.64
N ARG A 32 1.83 3.62 -8.30
CA ARG A 32 0.42 3.98 -8.08
C ARG A 32 -0.36 4.05 -9.39
N GLU A 33 0.22 4.60 -10.45
CA GLU A 33 -0.38 4.63 -11.79
C GLU A 33 -0.70 3.21 -12.30
N ALA A 34 0.19 2.25 -12.07
CA ALA A 34 -0.07 0.85 -12.40
C ALA A 34 -1.28 0.28 -11.63
N ALA A 35 -1.50 0.65 -10.37
CA ALA A 35 -2.68 0.22 -9.63
C ALA A 35 -3.98 0.85 -10.18
N VAL A 36 -3.92 2.10 -10.65
CA VAL A 36 -5.04 2.76 -11.32
C VAL A 36 -5.35 2.10 -12.67
N GLU A 37 -4.31 1.78 -13.45
CA GLU A 37 -4.46 1.06 -14.72
C GLU A 37 -5.03 -0.35 -14.51
N ALA A 38 -4.66 -1.04 -13.42
CA ALA A 38 -5.19 -2.35 -13.07
C ALA A 38 -6.73 -2.36 -12.97
N LYS A 39 -7.33 -1.29 -12.44
CA LYS A 39 -8.81 -1.13 -12.42
C LYS A 39 -9.37 -1.12 -13.85
N THR A 40 -8.79 -0.31 -14.72
CA THR A 40 -9.25 -0.17 -16.12
C THR A 40 -9.14 -1.50 -16.88
N LEU A 41 -8.01 -2.21 -16.71
CA LEU A 41 -7.79 -3.51 -17.34
C LEU A 41 -8.75 -4.58 -16.80
N TYR A 42 -8.99 -4.57 -15.48
CA TYR A 42 -9.97 -5.45 -14.84
C TYR A 42 -11.37 -5.23 -15.40
N GLU A 43 -11.85 -3.98 -15.47
CA GLU A 43 -13.18 -3.63 -15.97
C GLU A 43 -13.39 -4.06 -17.43
N ARG A 44 -12.34 -3.98 -18.25
CA ARG A 44 -12.33 -4.42 -19.65
C ARG A 44 -12.08 -5.92 -19.83
N THR A 45 -11.88 -6.67 -18.74
CA THR A 45 -11.50 -8.09 -18.76
C THR A 45 -10.21 -8.39 -19.54
N ASP A 46 -9.27 -7.43 -19.59
CA ASP A 46 -7.97 -7.62 -20.22
C ASP A 46 -6.98 -8.32 -19.26
N TRP A 47 -7.15 -9.64 -19.14
CA TRP A 47 -6.33 -10.47 -18.25
C TRP A 47 -4.86 -10.52 -18.68
N HIS A 48 -4.59 -10.42 -19.98
CA HIS A 48 -3.22 -10.41 -20.49
C HIS A 48 -2.52 -9.09 -20.17
N GLY A 49 -3.23 -7.97 -20.32
CA GLY A 49 -2.77 -6.66 -19.87
C GLY A 49 -2.44 -6.67 -18.37
N LEU A 50 -3.35 -7.17 -17.53
CA LEU A 50 -3.16 -7.20 -16.09
C LEU A 50 -1.98 -8.08 -15.67
N GLN A 51 -1.75 -9.20 -16.36
CA GLN A 51 -0.58 -10.06 -16.12
C GLN A 51 0.73 -9.38 -16.54
N ARG A 52 0.76 -8.65 -17.66
CA ARG A 52 1.94 -7.88 -18.08
C ARG A 52 2.24 -6.77 -17.09
N LEU A 53 1.23 -5.98 -16.71
CA LEU A 53 1.34 -4.89 -15.77
C LEU A 53 1.90 -5.35 -14.41
N ALA A 54 1.40 -6.48 -13.90
CA ALA A 54 1.91 -7.08 -12.66
C ALA A 54 3.40 -7.49 -12.77
N ARG A 55 3.84 -7.97 -13.94
CA ARG A 55 5.25 -8.32 -14.18
C ARG A 55 6.14 -7.08 -14.28
N GLU A 56 5.73 -6.10 -15.08
CA GLU A 56 6.47 -4.84 -15.30
C GLU A 56 6.64 -4.05 -13.99
N ARG A 57 5.64 -4.08 -13.12
CA ARG A 57 5.73 -3.48 -11.78
C ARG A 57 6.83 -4.12 -10.92
N ILE A 58 7.10 -5.43 -11.06
CA ILE A 58 8.13 -6.10 -10.24
C ILE A 58 9.53 -5.61 -10.62
N THR A 59 9.81 -5.40 -11.91
CA THR A 59 11.12 -4.96 -12.38
C THR A 59 11.35 -3.46 -12.21
N SER A 60 10.27 -2.66 -12.14
CA SER A 60 10.37 -1.20 -12.15
C SER A 60 11.09 -0.58 -10.94
N TYR A 61 11.20 -1.30 -9.82
CA TYR A 61 11.97 -0.82 -8.67
C TYR A 61 13.47 -0.81 -8.97
N ASP A 62 14.01 -1.94 -9.43
CA ASP A 62 15.43 -2.08 -9.75
C ASP A 62 15.85 -1.11 -10.87
N ASP A 63 14.98 -0.94 -11.87
CA ASP A 63 15.21 0.02 -12.96
C ASP A 63 15.32 1.46 -12.43
N ARG A 64 14.44 1.87 -11.50
CA ARG A 64 14.46 3.23 -10.92
C ARG A 64 15.63 3.47 -9.99
N VAL A 65 16.02 2.45 -9.22
CA VAL A 65 17.24 2.51 -8.42
C VAL A 65 18.46 2.66 -9.34
N GLN A 66 18.53 1.89 -10.42
CA GLN A 66 19.64 1.95 -11.36
C GLN A 66 19.75 3.31 -12.06
N GLU A 67 18.63 3.87 -12.54
CA GLU A 67 18.61 5.23 -13.12
C GLU A 67 19.08 6.30 -12.13
N CYS A 68 18.69 6.18 -10.86
CA CYS A 68 19.14 7.10 -9.83
C CYS A 68 20.65 7.00 -9.61
N VAL A 69 21.20 5.78 -9.57
CA VAL A 69 22.64 5.55 -9.43
C VAL A 69 23.41 6.17 -10.59
N GLU A 70 22.99 5.93 -11.84
CA GLU A 70 23.64 6.48 -13.03
C GLU A 70 23.68 8.01 -13.01
N VAL A 71 22.57 8.67 -12.64
CA VAL A 71 22.55 10.14 -12.52
C VAL A 71 23.45 10.63 -11.39
N LEU A 72 23.51 9.93 -10.28
CA LEU A 72 24.37 10.30 -9.16
C LEU A 72 25.86 10.16 -9.51
N GLU A 73 26.23 9.12 -10.26
CA GLU A 73 27.57 8.92 -10.78
C GLU A 73 27.94 10.01 -11.81
N ASP A 74 27.07 10.29 -12.78
CA ASP A 74 27.35 11.21 -13.88
C ASP A 74 27.36 12.70 -13.46
N GLU A 75 26.42 13.12 -12.62
CA GLU A 75 26.25 14.55 -12.27
C GLU A 75 27.02 14.97 -11.02
N TYR A 76 27.25 14.05 -10.09
CA TYR A 76 27.80 14.37 -8.77
C TYR A 76 29.09 13.61 -8.43
N ASP A 77 29.59 12.75 -9.33
CA ASP A 77 30.76 11.90 -9.09
C ASP A 77 30.61 11.11 -7.78
N ALA A 78 29.42 10.51 -7.58
CA ALA A 78 29.00 9.97 -6.29
C ALA A 78 29.93 8.88 -5.71
N GLU A 79 30.67 8.17 -6.57
CA GLU A 79 31.68 7.18 -6.15
C GLU A 79 32.85 7.82 -5.38
N ASN A 80 33.15 9.09 -5.63
CA ASN A 80 34.27 9.82 -5.04
C ASN A 80 33.84 10.81 -3.96
N ILE A 81 32.56 10.81 -3.56
CA ILE A 81 32.06 11.64 -2.45
C ILE A 81 32.63 11.12 -1.11
N ASP A 82 33.20 12.02 -0.32
CA ASP A 82 33.76 11.71 1.00
C ASP A 82 32.71 11.20 2.00
N ASP A 83 33.12 10.30 2.90
CA ASP A 83 32.29 9.74 3.98
C ASP A 83 31.57 10.83 4.82
N GLU A 84 32.22 11.96 5.11
CA GLU A 84 31.61 13.05 5.88
C GLU A 84 30.43 13.69 5.13
N VAL A 85 30.50 13.75 3.80
CA VAL A 85 29.42 14.25 2.96
C VAL A 85 28.29 13.23 2.87
N TRP A 86 28.59 11.93 2.80
CA TRP A 86 27.58 10.87 2.86
C TRP A 86 26.75 10.89 4.16
N GLN A 87 27.37 11.21 5.28
CA GLN A 87 26.63 11.42 6.54
C GLN A 87 25.69 12.64 6.44
N GLN A 88 26.13 13.73 5.82
CA GLN A 88 25.29 14.90 5.59
C GLN A 88 24.14 14.61 4.60
N ILE A 89 24.38 13.85 3.53
CA ILE A 89 23.36 13.39 2.58
C ILE A 89 22.22 12.69 3.32
N LYS A 90 22.54 11.72 4.18
CA LYS A 90 21.54 11.00 4.98
C LYS A 90 20.75 11.94 5.90
N LEU A 91 21.42 12.90 6.54
CA LEU A 91 20.77 13.88 7.42
C LEU A 91 19.84 14.83 6.65
N HIS A 92 20.24 15.28 5.46
CA HIS A 92 19.37 16.03 4.56
C HIS A 92 18.17 15.19 4.13
N TYR A 93 18.39 13.93 3.76
CA TYR A 93 17.33 13.00 3.38
C TYR A 93 16.29 12.84 4.52
N ILE A 94 16.73 12.63 5.76
CA ILE A 94 15.86 12.59 6.94
C ILE A 94 15.02 13.87 7.04
N GLY A 95 15.63 15.04 6.86
CA GLY A 95 14.94 16.32 6.87
C GLY A 95 13.83 16.41 5.81
N LEU A 96 14.13 15.96 4.58
CA LEU A 96 13.17 15.92 3.47
C LEU A 96 12.01 14.95 3.72
N LEU A 97 12.25 13.85 4.45
CA LEU A 97 11.23 12.85 4.74
C LEU A 97 10.21 13.25 5.82
N THR A 98 10.44 14.33 6.57
CA THR A 98 9.59 14.72 7.70
C THR A 98 8.12 14.95 7.34
N SER A 99 7.83 15.40 6.12
CA SER A 99 6.47 15.57 5.59
C SER A 99 6.14 14.60 4.46
N HIS A 100 6.99 13.60 4.24
CA HIS A 100 6.83 12.63 3.15
C HIS A 100 5.79 11.57 3.54
N ARG A 101 5.00 11.10 2.56
CA ARG A 101 3.90 10.16 2.81
C ARG A 101 4.31 8.69 2.81
N GLN A 102 5.50 8.39 2.32
CA GLN A 102 6.07 7.03 2.25
C GLN A 102 7.53 7.00 2.75
N PRO A 103 7.83 7.55 3.93
CA PRO A 103 9.21 7.69 4.38
C PRO A 103 9.93 6.35 4.52
N GLU A 104 9.24 5.29 4.95
CA GLU A 104 9.80 3.95 5.11
C GLU A 104 10.22 3.32 3.77
N CYS A 105 9.46 3.59 2.71
CA CYS A 105 9.80 3.15 1.36
C CYS A 105 10.95 3.97 0.78
N ALA A 106 10.97 5.28 1.06
CA ALA A 106 12.04 6.19 0.65
C ALA A 106 13.38 5.83 1.31
N GLU A 107 13.38 5.53 2.61
CA GLU A 107 14.55 5.04 3.35
C GLU A 107 15.09 3.72 2.74
N THR A 108 14.19 2.82 2.32
CA THR A 108 14.57 1.58 1.63
C THR A 108 15.19 1.88 0.25
N PHE A 109 14.62 2.80 -0.51
CA PHE A 109 15.17 3.25 -1.80
C PHE A 109 16.56 3.86 -1.64
N PHE A 110 16.73 4.74 -0.66
CA PHE A 110 18.01 5.31 -0.27
C PHE A 110 19.06 4.22 0.01
N ASN A 111 18.70 3.23 0.83
CA ASN A 111 19.59 2.11 1.14
C ASN A 111 20.01 1.34 -0.12
N SER A 112 19.07 1.08 -1.03
CA SER A 112 19.34 0.39 -2.30
C SER A 112 20.33 1.17 -3.18
N VAL A 113 20.16 2.49 -3.29
CA VAL A 113 21.08 3.37 -4.04
C VAL A 113 22.46 3.39 -3.39
N CYS A 114 22.55 3.65 -2.08
CA CYS A 114 23.82 3.67 -1.35
C CYS A 114 24.59 2.34 -1.45
N CYS A 115 23.89 1.21 -1.36
CA CYS A 115 24.52 -0.11 -1.47
C CYS A 115 25.13 -0.38 -2.86
N LYS A 116 24.60 0.26 -3.92
CA LYS A 116 25.16 0.16 -5.27
C LYS A 116 26.39 1.06 -5.43
N ILE A 117 26.33 2.30 -4.94
CA ILE A 117 27.42 3.28 -5.09
C ILE A 117 28.62 2.97 -4.16
N LEU A 118 28.37 2.73 -2.86
CA LEU A 118 29.45 2.64 -1.86
C LEU A 118 30.21 1.30 -1.84
N HIS A 119 29.84 0.35 -2.70
CA HIS A 119 30.32 -1.04 -2.73
C HIS A 119 30.24 -1.80 -1.37
N ARG A 120 30.35 -3.13 -1.41
CA ARG A 120 30.07 -4.06 -0.28
C ARG A 120 30.91 -3.86 1.00
N SER A 121 31.86 -2.94 1.01
CA SER A 121 32.79 -2.69 2.12
C SER A 121 32.21 -1.75 3.19
N TYR A 122 31.12 -1.04 2.90
CA TYR A 122 30.58 0.01 3.78
C TYR A 122 29.18 -0.32 4.31
N PHE A 123 29.04 -1.45 5.03
CA PHE A 123 27.91 -1.67 5.95
C PHE A 123 28.14 -0.94 7.29
N SER A 124 28.55 0.33 7.25
CA SER A 124 28.51 1.16 8.47
C SER A 124 27.08 1.66 8.66
N ASN A 125 26.54 1.47 9.87
CA ASN A 125 25.21 1.96 10.26
C ASN A 125 25.06 3.49 10.09
N ASP A 126 26.18 4.21 9.95
CA ASP A 126 26.18 5.66 9.78
C ASP A 126 25.61 6.07 8.42
N PHE A 127 25.81 5.29 7.36
CA PHE A 127 25.42 5.67 6.00
C PHE A 127 24.05 5.17 5.59
N ILE A 128 23.59 4.05 6.12
CA ILE A 128 22.29 3.43 5.74
C ILE A 128 21.26 3.49 6.87
N PHE A 129 19.98 3.41 6.52
CA PHE A 129 18.86 3.29 7.45
C PHE A 129 18.72 1.85 7.95
N VAL A 130 19.34 1.55 9.09
CA VAL A 130 19.17 0.25 9.79
C VAL A 130 17.90 0.23 10.65
N ARG A 131 17.43 1.40 11.05
CA ARG A 131 16.18 1.62 11.77
C ARG A 131 15.43 2.75 11.09
N PRO A 132 14.09 2.71 11.07
CA PRO A 132 13.29 3.82 10.58
C PRO A 132 13.66 5.11 11.32
N ALA A 133 13.95 6.16 10.57
CA ALA A 133 14.26 7.46 11.14
C ALA A 133 12.99 8.30 11.35
N ILE A 134 11.98 8.10 10.50
CA ILE A 134 10.69 8.78 10.57
C ILE A 134 9.59 7.84 11.08
N SER A 135 8.76 8.34 12.00
CA SER A 135 7.59 7.59 12.49
C SER A 135 6.45 7.62 11.48
N THR A 136 5.75 6.51 11.33
CA THR A 136 4.60 6.38 10.44
C THR A 136 3.25 6.42 11.17
N GLU A 137 3.23 6.56 12.50
CA GLU A 137 2.03 6.35 13.34
C GLU A 137 0.88 7.36 13.09
N TYR A 138 1.16 8.51 12.46
CA TYR A 138 0.18 9.58 12.22
C TYR A 138 0.26 10.14 10.79
N LEU A 139 0.72 9.34 9.82
CA LEU A 139 0.75 9.75 8.42
C LEU A 139 -0.64 9.66 7.81
N GLU A 140 -1.22 10.82 7.50
CA GLU A 140 -2.45 10.93 6.72
C GLU A 140 -2.21 11.76 5.45
N ASN A 141 -3.07 11.56 4.46
CA ASN A 141 -3.06 12.42 3.28
C ASN A 141 -4.03 13.59 3.50
N ASP A 142 -3.48 14.73 3.94
CA ASP A 142 -4.25 15.95 4.24
C ASP A 142 -4.63 16.78 3.00
N GLU A 143 -4.33 16.32 1.78
CA GLU A 143 -4.73 17.04 0.57
C GLU A 143 -6.27 17.16 0.47
N PRO A 144 -6.78 18.33 0.06
CA PRO A 144 -8.20 18.49 -0.24
C PRO A 144 -8.65 17.42 -1.25
N ALA A 145 -9.69 16.66 -0.90
CA ALA A 145 -10.23 15.54 -1.68
C ALA A 145 -9.32 14.30 -1.81
N ALA A 146 -8.27 14.18 -0.99
CA ALA A 146 -7.52 12.94 -0.87
C ALA A 146 -8.44 11.77 -0.47
N LYS A 147 -8.17 10.60 -1.07
CA LYS A 147 -8.86 9.36 -0.69
C LYS A 147 -8.33 8.94 0.69
N PRO A 148 -9.18 8.75 1.72
CA PRO A 148 -8.71 8.27 3.01
C PRO A 148 -8.20 6.83 2.88
N THR A 149 -7.38 6.36 3.82
CA THR A 149 -6.91 4.95 3.85
C THR A 149 -8.07 3.96 3.84
N TYR A 150 -9.07 4.22 4.68
CA TYR A 150 -10.32 3.46 4.73
C TYR A 150 -11.52 4.38 4.92
N ARG A 151 -12.71 3.88 4.58
CA ARG A 151 -14.00 4.54 4.85
C ARG A 151 -14.71 3.81 5.97
N ALA A 152 -15.28 4.56 6.91
CA ALA A 152 -16.18 4.03 7.94
C ALA A 152 -17.63 4.13 7.46
N TYR A 153 -18.38 3.05 7.63
CA TYR A 153 -19.80 2.95 7.31
C TYR A 153 -20.58 2.57 8.56
N TYR A 154 -21.76 3.18 8.74
CA TYR A 154 -22.60 3.01 9.92
C TYR A 154 -23.95 2.39 9.52
N PRO A 155 -24.11 1.06 9.68
CA PRO A 155 -25.33 0.36 9.29
C PRO A 155 -26.60 0.84 10.01
N GLY A 156 -26.49 1.36 11.23
CA GLY A 156 -27.64 1.79 12.03
C GLY A 156 -28.50 2.90 11.40
N THR A 157 -28.02 3.58 10.35
CA THR A 157 -28.79 4.61 9.63
C THR A 157 -29.70 4.03 8.54
N ASP A 158 -29.13 3.19 7.66
CA ASP A 158 -29.79 2.73 6.42
C ASP A 158 -30.06 1.21 6.40
N GLY A 159 -29.60 0.49 7.42
CA GLY A 159 -29.57 -0.97 7.49
C GLY A 159 -28.30 -1.59 6.88
N LEU A 160 -28.02 -2.83 7.27
CA LEU A 160 -26.82 -3.57 6.82
C LEU A 160 -26.82 -3.84 5.31
N ALA A 161 -27.96 -4.25 4.74
CA ALA A 161 -28.08 -4.55 3.30
C ALA A 161 -27.72 -3.33 2.43
N ALA A 162 -28.39 -2.20 2.67
CA ALA A 162 -28.13 -0.95 1.96
C ALA A 162 -26.69 -0.46 2.16
N THR A 163 -26.13 -0.68 3.36
CA THR A 163 -24.74 -0.33 3.65
C THR A 163 -23.75 -1.17 2.85
N LEU A 164 -23.99 -2.49 2.71
CA LEU A 164 -23.14 -3.37 1.89
C LEU A 164 -23.24 -3.02 0.40
N GLU A 165 -24.43 -2.73 -0.12
CA GLU A 165 -24.60 -2.26 -1.50
C GLU A 165 -23.86 -0.93 -1.72
N ARG A 166 -23.97 0.00 -0.77
CA ARG A 166 -23.24 1.28 -0.78
C ARG A 166 -21.72 1.08 -0.76
N ILE A 167 -21.22 0.14 0.04
CA ILE A 167 -19.78 -0.20 0.07
C ILE A 167 -19.30 -0.62 -1.31
N VAL A 168 -20.03 -1.52 -1.98
CA VAL A 168 -19.65 -2.05 -3.30
C VAL A 168 -19.71 -0.95 -4.36
N THR A 169 -20.82 -0.21 -4.42
CA THR A 169 -21.04 0.86 -5.42
C THR A 169 -20.08 2.05 -5.26
N ASN A 170 -19.58 2.30 -4.05
CA ASN A 170 -18.60 3.34 -3.75
C ASN A 170 -17.23 3.15 -4.44
N PHE A 171 -16.92 1.96 -4.94
CA PHE A 171 -15.73 1.70 -5.76
C PHE A 171 -15.89 2.13 -7.22
N GLN A 172 -17.13 2.43 -7.64
CA GLN A 172 -17.47 2.97 -8.96
C GLN A 172 -16.87 2.12 -10.08
N LEU A 173 -17.06 0.79 -10.02
CA LEU A 173 -16.70 -0.10 -11.12
C LEU A 173 -17.65 0.17 -12.29
N GLU A 174 -17.11 0.31 -13.51
CA GLU A 174 -17.93 0.58 -14.69
C GLU A 174 -18.88 -0.57 -15.06
N PRO A 175 -18.47 -1.86 -15.03
CA PRO A 175 -19.36 -2.95 -15.40
C PRO A 175 -20.47 -3.15 -14.37
N PRO A 176 -21.73 -3.40 -14.81
CA PRO A 176 -22.83 -3.66 -13.90
C PRO A 176 -22.66 -4.99 -13.16
N PHE A 177 -23.34 -5.11 -12.02
CA PHE A 177 -23.51 -6.37 -11.31
C PHE A 177 -24.70 -7.16 -11.90
N GLU A 178 -24.59 -8.49 -11.94
CA GLU A 178 -25.67 -9.38 -12.37
C GLU A 178 -26.90 -9.22 -11.47
N ASP A 179 -26.70 -9.31 -10.17
CA ASP A 179 -27.73 -9.13 -9.15
C ASP A 179 -27.07 -8.76 -7.81
N LEU A 180 -26.81 -7.46 -7.62
CA LEU A 180 -26.10 -6.99 -6.43
C LEU A 180 -26.91 -7.25 -5.15
N THR A 181 -28.24 -7.14 -5.20
CA THR A 181 -29.11 -7.36 -4.04
C THR A 181 -29.12 -8.83 -3.60
N ARG A 182 -29.13 -9.77 -4.54
CA ARG A 182 -28.94 -11.20 -4.24
C ARG A 182 -27.57 -11.42 -3.59
N ASP A 183 -26.52 -10.89 -4.21
CA ASP A 183 -25.15 -11.09 -3.77
C ASP A 183 -24.89 -10.51 -2.37
N THR A 184 -25.43 -9.32 -2.05
CA THR A 184 -25.37 -8.75 -0.70
C THR A 184 -26.18 -9.56 0.31
N GLY A 185 -27.34 -10.10 -0.08
CA GLY A 185 -28.09 -11.07 0.72
C GLY A 185 -27.27 -12.31 1.08
N CYS A 186 -26.53 -12.87 0.12
CA CYS A 186 -25.62 -13.99 0.37
C CYS A 186 -24.48 -13.61 1.34
N VAL A 187 -23.88 -12.42 1.18
CA VAL A 187 -22.84 -11.92 2.10
C VAL A 187 -23.39 -11.75 3.51
N MET A 188 -24.59 -11.19 3.67
CA MET A 188 -25.24 -11.04 4.98
C MET A 188 -25.53 -12.38 5.64
N GLN A 189 -26.02 -13.36 4.86
CA GLN A 189 -26.27 -14.71 5.36
C GLN A 189 -24.96 -15.33 5.84
N ALA A 190 -23.88 -15.25 5.07
CA ALA A 190 -22.57 -15.78 5.45
C ALA A 190 -22.00 -15.10 6.72
N ILE A 191 -22.21 -13.79 6.89
CA ILE A 191 -21.84 -13.07 8.14
C ILE A 191 -22.63 -13.63 9.32
N THR A 192 -23.93 -13.87 9.14
CA THR A 192 -24.80 -14.41 10.18
C THR A 192 -24.45 -15.86 10.51
N ASP A 193 -24.11 -16.67 9.51
CA ASP A 193 -23.74 -18.08 9.69
C ASP A 193 -22.41 -18.24 10.43
N GLU A 194 -21.42 -17.39 10.14
CA GLU A 194 -20.10 -17.45 10.76
C GLU A 194 -20.11 -16.91 12.21
N PHE A 195 -20.82 -15.80 12.45
CA PHE A 195 -20.75 -15.09 13.74
C PHE A 195 -22.00 -15.21 14.61
N GLY A 196 -23.05 -15.85 14.10
CA GLY A 196 -24.38 -15.85 14.70
C GLY A 196 -25.09 -14.50 14.54
N GLN A 197 -26.31 -14.44 15.07
CA GLN A 197 -26.96 -13.15 15.28
C GLN A 197 -26.19 -12.38 16.35
N PHE A 198 -25.73 -11.17 16.02
CA PHE A 198 -25.15 -10.25 16.99
C PHE A 198 -26.01 -9.00 17.10
N GLU A 199 -26.19 -8.51 18.32
CA GLU A 199 -26.81 -7.21 18.55
C GLU A 199 -25.84 -6.11 18.15
N GLU A 200 -26.34 -5.09 17.44
CA GLU A 200 -25.55 -3.92 17.06
C GLU A 200 -25.23 -3.11 18.33
N ALA A 201 -23.96 -3.09 18.72
CA ALA A 201 -23.49 -2.24 19.81
C ALA A 201 -23.44 -0.78 19.34
N PRO A 202 -23.37 0.21 20.27
CA PRO A 202 -23.31 1.63 19.91
C PRO A 202 -22.14 2.02 18.99
N ASN A 203 -21.06 1.24 18.97
CA ASN A 203 -19.89 1.44 18.10
C ASN A 203 -19.92 0.59 16.83
N PHE A 204 -21.06 0.00 16.46
CA PHE A 204 -21.16 -0.87 15.29
C PHE A 204 -20.83 -0.10 14.00
N GLN A 205 -19.75 -0.51 13.35
CA GLN A 205 -19.27 0.12 12.13
C GLN A 205 -18.51 -0.87 11.24
N ILE A 206 -18.53 -0.60 9.95
CA ILE A 206 -17.78 -1.37 8.94
C ILE A 206 -16.70 -0.46 8.37
N HIS A 207 -15.44 -0.85 8.53
CA HIS A 207 -14.32 -0.14 7.93
C HIS A 207 -13.86 -0.86 6.67
N VAL A 208 -13.73 -0.15 5.57
CA VAL A 208 -13.34 -0.72 4.27
C VAL A 208 -12.19 0.07 3.69
N LEU A 209 -11.10 -0.61 3.31
CA LEU A 209 -9.99 0.04 2.60
C LEU A 209 -10.51 0.72 1.32
N SER A 210 -10.07 1.94 1.08
CA SER A 210 -10.63 2.78 0.01
C SER A 210 -10.24 2.34 -1.40
N SER A 211 -9.24 1.47 -1.51
CA SER A 211 -8.76 0.91 -2.78
C SER A 211 -9.06 -0.58 -2.85
N LEU A 212 -9.47 -1.03 -4.04
CA LEU A 212 -9.59 -2.44 -4.35
C LEU A 212 -8.20 -3.05 -4.49
N PHE A 213 -8.06 -4.30 -4.07
CA PHE A 213 -6.86 -5.10 -4.27
C PHE A 213 -7.07 -5.95 -5.52
N PHE A 214 -6.33 -5.71 -6.59
CA PHE A 214 -6.47 -6.48 -7.82
C PHE A 214 -5.44 -7.60 -7.87
N ARG A 215 -5.91 -8.81 -8.19
CA ARG A 215 -5.04 -9.96 -8.46
C ARG A 215 -5.70 -10.92 -9.43
N ASN A 216 -4.95 -11.32 -10.46
CA ASN A 216 -5.42 -12.22 -11.49
C ASN A 216 -6.73 -11.73 -12.14
N LYS A 217 -7.87 -12.40 -11.87
CA LYS A 217 -9.18 -12.08 -12.44
C LYS A 217 -10.17 -11.57 -11.40
N SER A 218 -9.67 -11.12 -10.26
CA SER A 218 -10.48 -10.72 -9.11
C SER A 218 -10.03 -9.38 -8.55
N ALA A 219 -11.01 -8.60 -8.12
CA ALA A 219 -10.81 -7.41 -7.31
C ALA A 219 -11.35 -7.70 -5.90
N TYR A 220 -10.58 -7.42 -4.86
CA TYR A 220 -10.97 -7.72 -3.48
C TYR A 220 -11.31 -6.43 -2.74
N ILE A 221 -12.51 -6.40 -2.16
CA ILE A 221 -12.87 -5.47 -1.09
C ILE A 221 -12.30 -6.05 0.19
N VAL A 222 -11.51 -5.26 0.93
CA VAL A 222 -10.89 -5.71 2.19
C VAL A 222 -11.28 -4.76 3.30
N GLY A 223 -11.70 -5.31 4.44
CA GLY A 223 -12.21 -4.50 5.54
C GLY A 223 -12.26 -5.24 6.86
N ARG A 224 -12.86 -4.57 7.83
CA ARG A 224 -13.17 -5.12 9.16
C ARG A 224 -14.53 -4.63 9.64
N ILE A 225 -15.24 -5.50 10.34
CA ILE A 225 -16.46 -5.18 11.08
C ILE A 225 -16.05 -4.97 12.53
N ILE A 226 -16.48 -3.86 13.13
CA ILE A 226 -16.26 -3.51 14.52
C ILE A 226 -17.61 -3.56 15.22
N ASN A 227 -17.75 -4.39 16.24
CA ASN A 227 -18.95 -4.45 17.07
C ASN A 227 -18.57 -4.77 18.52
N ALA A 228 -18.86 -3.85 19.45
CA ALA A 228 -18.39 -3.90 20.82
C ALA A 228 -16.85 -4.08 20.89
N ASP A 229 -16.39 -5.17 21.48
CA ASP A 229 -14.98 -5.58 21.61
C ASP A 229 -14.48 -6.44 20.43
N ARG A 230 -15.37 -6.80 19.50
CA ARG A 230 -15.05 -7.68 18.38
C ARG A 230 -14.57 -6.89 17.16
N VAL A 231 -13.45 -7.33 16.59
CA VAL A 231 -12.94 -6.89 15.29
C VAL A 231 -12.85 -8.11 14.38
N LEU A 232 -13.77 -8.17 13.42
CA LEU A 232 -13.94 -9.29 12.51
C LEU A 232 -13.43 -8.91 11.14
N PRO A 233 -12.45 -9.64 10.57
CA PRO A 233 -11.96 -9.34 9.25
C PRO A 233 -12.99 -9.68 8.18
N PHE A 234 -12.92 -9.04 7.02
CA PHE A 234 -13.53 -9.59 5.84
C PHE A 234 -12.79 -9.28 4.55
N ALA A 235 -12.92 -10.18 3.58
CA ALA A 235 -12.56 -9.92 2.19
C ALA A 235 -13.66 -10.44 1.25
N VAL A 236 -14.13 -9.58 0.33
CA VAL A 236 -15.15 -9.92 -0.67
C VAL A 236 -14.51 -9.85 -2.06
N PRO A 237 -14.20 -10.99 -2.69
CA PRO A 237 -13.81 -11.03 -4.09
C PRO A 237 -14.99 -10.67 -5.01
N ILE A 238 -14.77 -9.65 -5.83
CA ILE A 238 -15.57 -9.30 -6.99
C ILE A 238 -14.93 -9.97 -8.21
N ARG A 239 -15.77 -10.60 -9.03
CA ARG A 239 -15.34 -11.31 -10.25
C ARG A 239 -16.29 -11.01 -11.39
N HIS A 240 -15.80 -11.21 -12.61
CA HIS A 240 -16.66 -11.31 -13.77
C HIS A 240 -17.32 -12.70 -13.83
N VAL A 241 -18.65 -12.75 -13.82
CA VAL A 241 -19.42 -13.97 -14.12
C VAL A 241 -19.27 -14.31 -15.60
N ARG A 242 -19.34 -13.26 -16.42
CA ARG A 242 -19.01 -13.22 -17.84
C ARG A 242 -18.41 -11.85 -18.17
N PRO A 243 -17.73 -11.67 -19.31
CA PRO A 243 -17.17 -10.37 -19.67
C PRO A 243 -18.21 -9.25 -19.55
N GLY A 244 -17.85 -8.18 -18.84
CA GLY A 244 -18.73 -7.03 -18.59
C GLY A 244 -19.87 -7.22 -17.57
N LEU A 245 -19.93 -8.34 -16.84
CA LEU A 245 -20.94 -8.55 -15.79
C LEU A 245 -20.31 -9.08 -14.49
N LEU A 246 -20.46 -8.32 -13.41
CA LEU A 246 -19.85 -8.59 -12.11
C LEU A 246 -20.77 -9.37 -11.17
N ALA A 247 -20.15 -10.07 -10.22
CA ALA A 247 -20.82 -10.61 -9.03
C ALA A 247 -19.87 -10.61 -7.84
N LEU A 248 -20.42 -10.61 -6.63
CA LEU A 248 -19.67 -10.94 -5.43
C LEU A 248 -19.59 -12.47 -5.35
N ASP A 249 -18.38 -13.02 -5.36
CA ASP A 249 -18.18 -14.47 -5.43
C ASP A 249 -18.47 -15.17 -4.10
N THR A 250 -17.96 -14.57 -3.02
CA THR A 250 -18.02 -15.10 -1.65
C THR A 250 -17.64 -14.00 -0.66
N VAL A 251 -17.65 -14.32 0.63
CA VAL A 251 -17.04 -13.49 1.67
C VAL A 251 -16.15 -14.36 2.56
N LEU A 252 -14.90 -13.92 2.72
CA LEU A 252 -13.94 -14.54 3.65
C LEU A 252 -14.02 -13.79 4.96
N LEU A 253 -14.46 -14.47 6.04
CA LEU A 253 -14.71 -13.84 7.34
C LEU A 253 -13.72 -14.25 8.43
N ARG A 254 -12.82 -15.19 8.11
CA ARG A 254 -11.86 -15.74 9.06
C ARG A 254 -10.44 -15.29 8.79
N ARG A 255 -9.68 -15.07 9.86
CA ARG A 255 -8.30 -14.57 9.81
C ARG A 255 -7.36 -15.52 9.05
N ASP A 256 -7.53 -16.83 9.21
CA ASP A 256 -6.75 -17.86 8.50
C ASP A 256 -6.96 -17.78 6.98
N LEU A 257 -8.20 -17.59 6.53
CA LEU A 257 -8.51 -17.40 5.11
C LEU A 257 -7.90 -16.12 4.55
N LEU A 258 -7.94 -15.03 5.32
CA LEU A 258 -7.27 -13.79 4.93
C LEU A 258 -5.75 -13.97 4.83
N GLN A 259 -5.12 -14.63 5.80
CA GLN A 259 -3.68 -14.91 5.77
C GLN A 259 -3.26 -15.72 4.54
N ILE A 260 -4.11 -16.64 4.06
CA ILE A 260 -3.86 -17.41 2.83
C ILE A 260 -3.89 -16.49 1.61
N ILE A 261 -4.90 -15.62 1.47
CA ILE A 261 -4.97 -14.71 0.31
C ILE A 261 -3.87 -13.65 0.35
N PHE A 262 -3.34 -13.28 1.51
CA PHE A 262 -2.19 -12.40 1.70
C PHE A 262 -0.86 -13.17 1.91
N SER A 263 -0.80 -14.43 1.49
CA SER A 263 0.43 -15.24 1.59
C SER A 263 1.44 -14.87 0.50
N PHE A 264 2.73 -14.92 0.86
CA PHE A 264 3.86 -14.76 -0.07
C PHE A 264 3.90 -15.81 -1.20
N SER A 265 3.14 -16.91 -1.05
CA SER A 265 3.02 -17.96 -2.07
C SER A 265 2.19 -17.55 -3.30
N HIS A 266 1.53 -16.40 -3.23
CA HIS A 266 0.73 -15.84 -4.32
C HIS A 266 1.39 -14.61 -4.94
N SER A 267 0.92 -14.23 -6.12
CA SER A 267 1.28 -12.94 -6.71
C SER A 267 0.85 -11.78 -5.81
N TYR A 268 1.67 -10.71 -5.82
CA TYR A 268 1.37 -9.46 -5.14
C TYR A 268 0.08 -8.82 -5.66
N PHE A 269 -0.60 -8.10 -4.78
CA PHE A 269 -1.75 -7.29 -5.17
C PHE A 269 -1.31 -6.00 -5.87
N LEU A 270 -2.10 -5.57 -6.84
CA LEU A 270 -2.08 -4.21 -7.36
C LEU A 270 -3.09 -3.39 -6.57
N VAL A 271 -2.64 -2.38 -5.84
CA VAL A 271 -3.47 -1.54 -4.96
C VAL A 271 -2.93 -0.12 -4.93
N ASP A 272 -3.81 0.86 -5.12
CA ASP A 272 -3.46 2.29 -5.07
C ASP A 272 -3.39 2.74 -3.61
N MET A 273 -2.18 3.01 -3.14
CA MET A 273 -1.90 3.39 -1.75
C MET A 273 -1.16 4.72 -1.69
N GLY A 274 -1.85 5.77 -1.24
CA GLY A 274 -1.23 7.06 -0.97
C GLY A 274 -0.34 7.06 0.27
N VAL A 275 -0.60 6.20 1.25
CA VAL A 275 0.21 6.03 2.48
C VAL A 275 0.26 4.52 2.75
N PRO A 276 1.31 3.79 2.31
CA PRO A 276 1.35 2.34 2.39
C PRO A 276 1.44 1.84 3.83
N SER A 277 2.20 2.52 4.71
CA SER A 277 2.21 2.24 6.15
C SER A 277 0.81 2.21 6.79
N ALA A 278 -0.09 3.14 6.44
CA ALA A 278 -1.45 3.16 6.95
C ALA A 278 -2.27 1.94 6.48
N TYR A 279 -2.05 1.46 5.25
CA TYR A 279 -2.64 0.21 4.75
C TYR A 279 -2.08 -1.00 5.51
N VAL A 280 -0.76 -1.05 5.73
CA VAL A 280 -0.10 -2.13 6.48
C VAL A 280 -0.60 -2.17 7.92
N ASP A 281 -0.74 -1.03 8.58
CA ASP A 281 -1.27 -0.95 9.95
C ASP A 281 -2.73 -1.38 10.01
N PHE A 282 -3.56 -1.00 9.03
CA PHE A 282 -4.92 -1.52 8.91
C PHE A 282 -4.93 -3.05 8.77
N LEU A 283 -4.11 -3.60 7.87
CA LEU A 283 -4.01 -5.04 7.63
C LEU A 283 -3.50 -5.81 8.86
N CYS A 284 -2.60 -5.22 9.65
CA CYS A 284 -2.15 -5.79 10.92
C CYS A 284 -3.30 -5.99 11.92
N THR A 285 -4.32 -5.12 11.89
CA THR A 285 -5.47 -5.26 12.79
C THR A 285 -6.38 -6.45 12.47
N ILE A 286 -6.37 -6.89 11.20
CA ILE A 286 -7.19 -8.02 10.73
C ILE A 286 -6.39 -9.32 10.57
N MET A 287 -5.06 -9.24 10.48
CA MET A 287 -4.14 -10.37 10.44
C MET A 287 -3.08 -10.28 11.55
N PRO A 288 -3.48 -10.31 12.83
CA PRO A 288 -2.54 -10.21 13.94
C PRO A 288 -1.54 -11.37 13.88
N GLY A 289 -0.25 -11.06 14.06
CA GLY A 289 0.85 -12.03 14.03
C GLY A 289 1.51 -12.21 12.67
N LYS A 290 0.93 -11.70 11.57
CA LYS A 290 1.65 -11.64 10.28
C LYS A 290 2.71 -10.53 10.35
N PRO A 291 4.00 -10.81 10.04
CA PRO A 291 5.04 -9.79 10.06
C PRO A 291 4.73 -8.65 9.09
N LYS A 292 4.98 -7.38 9.49
CA LYS A 292 4.78 -6.21 8.61
C LYS A 292 5.50 -6.38 7.26
N ALA A 293 6.72 -6.93 7.28
CA ALA A 293 7.51 -7.21 6.07
C ALA A 293 6.85 -8.20 5.09
N GLU A 294 5.94 -9.06 5.55
CA GLU A 294 5.16 -9.93 4.66
C GLU A 294 3.85 -9.28 4.17
N ILE A 295 3.45 -8.15 4.75
CA ILE A 295 2.25 -7.40 4.37
C ILE A 295 2.61 -6.35 3.30
N TYR A 296 3.79 -5.75 3.39
CA TYR A 296 4.40 -4.94 2.32
C TYR A 296 4.61 -5.77 1.06
#